data_AF-A0A944Y8W1-F1
#
_entry.id   AF-A0A944Y8W1-F1
#
_cell.length_a   1.000
_cell.length_b   1.000
_cell.length_c   1.000
_cell.angle_alpha   90.00
_cell.angle_beta   90.00
_cell.angle_gamma   90.00
#
_symmetry.space_group_name_H-M   'P 1'
#
loop_
_entity.id
_entity.type
_entity.pdbx_description
1 polymer ?
#
loop_
_entity_poly.entity_id
_entity_poly.type
_entity_poly.pdbx_seq_one_letter_code
_entity_poly.pdbx_strand_id
1 'polypeptide(L)' 'MFSDELTPDIIEYGDSALLVQFKTNSFSLEINNRIHQLSKTLSLKPDWQELVPGYDSLLCCFDMTCISIEKAKKKIVAAI' A
#
# COMPACT_ATOMS: atom_id res chain seq x y z
N MET A 1 3.26 23.21 10.44
CA MET A 1 2.87 22.21 11.46
C MET A 1 2.81 20.86 10.76
N PHE A 2 3.14 19.79 11.49
CA PHE A 2 3.97 18.67 11.05
C PHE A 2 3.43 17.83 9.88
N SER A 3 4.31 17.61 8.91
CA SER A 3 4.16 16.87 7.65
C SER A 3 4.11 15.33 7.82
N ASP A 4 3.45 14.83 8.88
CA ASP A 4 3.41 13.40 9.21
C ASP A 4 2.25 12.65 8.51
N GLU A 5 1.21 13.38 8.06
CA GLU A 5 -0.03 12.82 7.49
C GLU A 5 0.12 12.18 6.10
N LEU A 6 1.33 12.15 5.54
CA LEU A 6 1.60 11.67 4.18
C LEU A 6 2.49 10.44 4.10
N THR A 7 3.04 9.97 5.22
CA THR A 7 3.85 8.75 5.25
C THR A 7 2.95 7.58 5.65
N PRO A 8 2.71 6.60 4.77
CA PRO A 8 1.88 5.47 5.13
C PRO A 8 2.66 4.48 6.00
N ASP A 9 1.97 3.91 6.98
CA ASP A 9 2.44 2.74 7.72
C ASP A 9 2.23 1.48 6.86
N ILE A 10 3.24 0.62 6.80
CA ILE A 10 3.16 -0.67 6.11
C ILE A 10 3.04 -1.76 7.17
N ILE A 11 1.83 -2.28 7.32
CA ILE A 11 1.45 -3.25 8.33
C ILE A 11 1.37 -4.63 7.66
N GLU A 12 1.87 -5.66 8.34
CA GLU A 12 1.72 -7.04 7.89
C GLU A 12 0.27 -7.48 8.10
N TYR A 13 -0.39 -7.90 7.02
CA TYR A 13 -1.80 -8.29 7.03
C TYR A 13 -1.90 -9.78 6.73
N GLY A 14 -1.55 -10.59 7.74
CA GLY A 14 -1.32 -12.02 7.56
C GLY A 14 -0.01 -12.32 6.84
N ASP A 15 0.13 -13.55 6.33
CA ASP A 15 1.39 -14.03 5.76
C ASP A 15 1.61 -13.60 4.30
N SER A 16 0.54 -13.35 3.55
CA SER A 16 0.56 -13.10 2.09
C SER A 16 0.01 -11.72 1.68
N ALA A 17 -0.20 -10.81 2.65
CA ALA A 17 -0.64 -9.46 2.33
C ALA A 17 0.03 -8.39 3.20
N LEU A 18 0.11 -7.18 2.65
CA LEU A 18 0.58 -5.98 3.32
C LEU A 18 -0.51 -4.92 3.23
N LEU A 19 -0.81 -4.28 4.37
CA LEU A 19 -1.71 -3.15 4.44
C LEU A 19 -0.90 -1.86 4.49
N VAL A 20 -1.11 -1.00 3.52
CA VAL A 20 -0.50 0.34 3.47
C VAL A 20 -1.54 1.32 3.96
N GLN A 21 -1.38 1.87 5.17
CA GLN A 21 -2.37 2.74 5.80
C GLN A 21 -1.80 4.14 6.01
N PHE A 22 -2.50 5.15 5.51
CA PHE A 22 -2.16 6.55 5.73
C PHE A 22 -2.80 7.04 7.04
N LYS A 23 -1.99 7.64 7.92
CA LYS A 23 -2.51 8.25 9.14
C LYS A 23 -3.30 9.50 8.78
N THR A 24 -4.63 9.41 8.87
CA THR A 24 -5.51 10.55 8.71
C THR A 24 -6.67 10.51 9.70
N ASN A 25 -6.98 11.66 10.29
CA ASN A 25 -8.08 11.79 11.25
C ASN A 25 -9.45 11.93 10.57
N SER A 26 -9.49 12.13 9.25
CA SER A 26 -10.72 12.36 8.48
C SER A 26 -10.50 12.03 7.00
N PHE A 27 -11.59 11.88 6.24
CA PHE A 27 -11.49 11.66 4.80
C PHE A 27 -10.67 12.78 4.12
N SER A 28 -9.62 12.38 3.40
CA SER A 28 -8.80 13.28 2.59
C SER A 28 -8.80 12.82 1.13
N LEU A 29 -9.26 13.70 0.24
CA LEU A 29 -9.27 13.43 -1.21
C LEU A 29 -7.85 13.22 -1.76
N GLU A 30 -6.86 13.89 -1.19
CA GLU A 30 -5.46 13.73 -1.59
C GLU A 30 -4.94 12.32 -1.29
N ILE A 31 -5.22 11.81 -0.08
CA ILE A 31 -4.82 10.45 0.32
C ILE A 31 -5.52 9.40 -0.54
N ASN A 32 -6.83 9.57 -0.77
CA ASN A 32 -7.59 8.69 -1.65
C ASN A 32 -6.97 8.66 -3.06
N ASN A 33 -6.72 9.82 -3.67
CA ASN A 33 -6.09 9.88 -4.99
C ASN A 33 -4.71 9.21 -5.01
N ARG A 34 -3.90 9.39 -3.96
CA ARG A 34 -2.60 8.71 -3.82
C ARG A 34 -2.74 7.20 -3.72
N ILE A 35 -3.69 6.69 -2.95
CA ILE A 35 -3.96 5.24 -2.84
C ILE A 35 -4.35 4.65 -4.19
N HIS A 36 -5.23 5.33 -4.93
CA HIS A 36 -5.63 4.89 -6.27
C HIS A 36 -4.45 4.94 -7.27
N GLN A 37 -3.60 5.96 -7.18
CA GLN A 37 -2.37 6.04 -7.99
C GLN A 37 -1.36 4.94 -7.64
N LEU A 38 -1.16 4.68 -6.36
CA LEU A 38 -0.29 3.61 -5.85
C LEU A 38 -0.79 2.24 -6.31
N SER A 39 -2.09 1.97 -6.12
CA SER A 39 -2.77 0.76 -6.60
C SER A 39 -2.56 0.57 -8.10
N LYS A 40 -2.76 1.63 -8.90
CA LYS A 40 -2.54 1.55 -10.35
C LYS A 40 -1.08 1.26 -10.70
N THR A 41 -0.13 1.86 -9.99
CA THR A 41 1.31 1.66 -10.22
C THR A 41 1.75 0.23 -9.86
N LEU A 42 1.24 -0.29 -8.75
CA LEU A 42 1.49 -1.66 -8.32
C LEU A 42 0.81 -2.67 -9.25
N SER A 43 -0.41 -2.39 -9.72
CA SER A 43 -1.16 -3.25 -10.65
C SER A 43 -0.45 -3.49 -11.97
N LEU A 44 0.49 -2.62 -12.37
CA LEU A 44 1.30 -2.81 -13.57
C LEU A 44 2.42 -3.83 -13.37
N LYS A 45 2.68 -4.27 -12.14
CA LYS A 45 3.71 -5.25 -11.81
C LYS A 45 3.06 -6.63 -11.58
N PRO A 46 3.64 -7.71 -12.12
CA PRO A 46 3.10 -9.06 -11.97
C PRO A 46 3.30 -9.65 -10.55
N ASP A 47 3.89 -8.89 -9.63
CA ASP A 47 4.21 -9.34 -8.28
C ASP A 47 2.99 -9.39 -7.35
N TRP A 48 1.88 -8.75 -7.73
CA TRP A 48 0.68 -8.59 -6.90
C TRP A 48 -0.45 -9.43 -7.47
N GLN A 49 -1.06 -10.24 -6.62
CA GLN A 49 -2.22 -11.05 -6.99
C GLN A 49 -3.49 -10.20 -6.98
N GLU A 50 -3.65 -9.39 -5.94
CA GLU A 50 -4.83 -8.55 -5.74
C GLU A 50 -4.44 -7.27 -5.02
N LEU A 51 -5.05 -6.15 -5.42
CA LEU A 51 -4.88 -4.85 -4.82
C LEU A 51 -6.28 -4.31 -4.48
N VAL A 52 -6.55 -4.08 -3.20
CA VAL A 52 -7.85 -3.58 -2.74
C VAL A 52 -7.67 -2.16 -2.19
N PRO A 53 -7.93 -1.11 -3.00
CA PRO A 53 -7.87 0.27 -2.53
C PRO A 53 -9.08 0.59 -1.65
N GLY A 54 -8.80 1.18 -0.48
CA GLY A 54 -9.77 1.81 0.41
C GLY A 54 -9.63 3.33 0.41
N TYR A 55 -10.29 3.99 1.37
CA TYR A 55 -10.26 5.45 1.47
C TYR A 55 -8.94 6.00 2.00
N ASP A 56 -8.37 5.35 3.01
CA ASP A 56 -7.12 5.71 3.69
C ASP A 56 -6.10 4.55 3.73
N SER A 57 -6.47 3.39 3.19
CA SER A 57 -5.61 2.21 3.16
C SER A 57 -5.58 1.51 1.80
N LEU A 58 -4.49 0.81 1.48
CA LEU A 58 -4.36 -0.09 0.33
C LEU A 58 -3.93 -1.47 0.81
N LEU A 59 -4.76 -2.48 0.59
CA LEU A 59 -4.39 -3.87 0.83
C LEU A 59 -3.68 -4.41 -0.42
N CYS A 60 -2.47 -4.94 -0.23
CA CYS A 60 -1.65 -5.52 -1.28
C CYS A 60 -1.43 -7.01 -1.01
N CYS A 61 -2.13 -7.87 -1.74
CA CYS A 61 -1.96 -9.31 -1.69
C CYS A 61 -0.89 -9.76 -2.70
N PHE A 62 0.02 -10.60 -2.26
CA PHE A 62 1.12 -11.11 -3.08
C PHE A 62 1.28 -12.62 -2.90
N ASP A 63 1.95 -13.27 -3.84
CA ASP A 63 2.27 -14.69 -3.72
C ASP A 63 3.61 -14.87 -3.01
N MET A 64 3.59 -15.48 -1.82
CA MET A 64 4.81 -15.78 -1.04
C MET A 64 5.79 -16.71 -1.77
N THR A 65 5.32 -17.51 -2.72
CA THR A 65 6.18 -18.37 -3.55
C THR A 65 6.97 -17.58 -4.60
N CYS A 66 6.48 -16.39 -4.95
CA CYS A 66 7.07 -15.52 -5.97
C CYS A 66 7.85 -14.34 -5.36
N ILE A 67 7.39 -13.80 -4.24
CA ILE A 67 8.00 -12.65 -3.57
C ILE A 67 7.93 -12.81 -2.04
N SER A 68 9.07 -12.62 -1.37
CA SER A 68 9.12 -12.58 0.09
C SER A 68 8.52 -11.27 0.61
N ILE A 69 7.98 -11.32 1.83
CA ILE A 69 7.35 -10.16 2.48
C ILE A 69 8.29 -8.95 2.56
N GLU A 70 9.58 -9.15 2.83
CA GLU A 70 10.58 -8.07 2.87
C GLU A 70 10.75 -7.39 1.51
N LYS A 71 10.72 -8.17 0.42
CA LYS A 71 10.83 -7.66 -0.94
C LYS A 71 9.55 -6.95 -1.35
N ALA A 72 8.38 -7.46 -0.94
CA ALA A 72 7.10 -6.79 -1.13
C ALA A 72 7.07 -5.42 -0.41
N LYS A 73 7.51 -5.35 0.86
CA LYS A 73 7.65 -4.09 1.60
C LYS A 73 8.55 -3.10 0.87
N LYS A 74 9.74 -3.52 0.41
CA LYS A 74 10.65 -2.66 -0.38
C LYS A 74 10.02 -2.15 -1.67
N LYS A 75 9.22 -2.98 -2.35
CA LYS A 75 8.52 -2.57 -3.58
C LYS A 75 7.42 -1.54 -3.34
N ILE A 76 6.71 -1.66 -2.22
CA ILE A 76 5.71 -0.68 -1.79
C ILE A 76 6.39 0.63 -1.44
N VAL A 77 7.44 0.61 -0.63
CA VAL A 77 8.22 1.81 -0.25
C VAL A 77 8.77 2.53 -1.49
N ALA A 78 9.21 1.81 -2.51
CA ALA A 78 9.70 2.39 -3.76
C ALA A 78 8.60 2.93 -4.70
N ALA A 79 7.33 2.65 -4.42
CA ALA A 79 6.18 3.05 -5.22
C ALA A 79 5.36 4.19 -4.59
N ILE A 80 5.61 4.50 -3.31
CA ILE A 80 5.07 5.66 -2.57
C ILE A 80 5.92 6.89 -2.90
#